data_AF-A0A955G8Q8-F1
#
_entry.id   AF-A0A955G8Q8-F1
#
_cell.length_a   1.000
_cell.length_b   1.000
_cell.length_c   1.000
_cell.angle_alpha   90.00
_cell.angle_beta   90.00
_cell.angle_gamma   90.00
#
_symmetry.space_group_name_H-M   'P 1'
#
loop_
_entity.id
_entity.type
_entity.pdbx_description
1 polymer ?
#
loop_
_entity_poly.entity_id
_entity_poly.type
_entity_poly.pdbx_seq_one_letter_code
_entity_poly.pdbx_strand_id
1 'polypeptide(L)'
;MTYSNSIAANRKRYAMRNQNTTSFKEETRVLGPISNAIILIVLACVLGLIYLTQVTKTNSYGYKLNSLTTQASELQQQHDELEVASARLQALDRVANSDPAKNLVSVTPSSTLTN
;
A
#
# COMPACT_ATOMS: atom_id res chain seq x y z
N MET A 1 36.12 -65.78 -5.31
CA MET A 1 35.21 -64.85 -6.02
C MET A 1 33.97 -65.61 -6.44
N THR A 2 32.83 -65.43 -5.76
CA THR A 2 31.53 -65.75 -6.37
C THR A 2 30.45 -64.92 -5.67
N TYR A 3 29.85 -64.00 -6.43
CA TYR A 3 28.77 -63.12 -6.00
C TYR A 3 27.45 -63.90 -6.07
N SER A 4 26.70 -63.97 -4.97
CA SER A 4 25.32 -64.45 -4.99
C SER A 4 24.37 -63.26 -5.08
N ASN A 5 23.95 -62.95 -6.31
CA ASN A 5 22.88 -62.00 -6.58
C ASN A 5 21.54 -62.63 -6.21
N SER A 6 20.89 -62.16 -5.14
CA SER A 6 19.52 -62.53 -4.82
C SER A 6 18.57 -61.94 -5.85
N ILE A 7 18.05 -62.81 -6.72
CA ILE A 7 16.96 -62.54 -7.64
C ILE A 7 15.76 -62.02 -6.84
N ALA A 8 15.45 -60.73 -6.99
CA ALA A 8 14.16 -60.17 -6.61
C ALA A 8 13.08 -60.77 -7.51
N ALA A 9 12.61 -61.96 -7.16
CA ALA A 9 11.51 -62.61 -7.82
C ALA A 9 10.23 -61.80 -7.56
N ASN A 10 9.78 -61.06 -8.58
CA ASN A 10 8.46 -60.45 -8.66
C ASN A 10 7.42 -61.57 -8.60
N ARG A 11 7.02 -61.95 -7.38
CA ARG A 11 6.01 -62.97 -7.14
C ARG A 11 4.63 -62.39 -7.47
N LYS A 12 4.30 -62.33 -8.77
CA LYS A 12 2.90 -62.31 -9.21
C LYS A 12 2.28 -63.65 -8.81
N ARG A 13 1.81 -63.74 -7.56
CA ARG A 13 1.07 -64.90 -7.06
C ARG A 13 -0.24 -64.96 -7.82
N TYR A 14 -0.35 -65.91 -8.75
CA TYR A 14 -1.63 -66.28 -9.33
C TYR A 14 -2.55 -66.74 -8.19
N ALA A 15 -3.74 -66.15 -8.09
CA ALA A 15 -4.73 -66.54 -7.10
C ALA A 15 -5.12 -68.01 -7.34
N MET A 16 -4.86 -68.88 -6.35
CA MET A 16 -5.22 -70.30 -6.42
C MET A 16 -6.72 -70.48 -6.22
N ARG A 17 -7.28 -71.54 -6.80
CA ARG A 17 -8.71 -71.86 -6.69
C ARG A 17 -9.06 -72.15 -5.22
N ASN A 18 -10.17 -71.58 -4.74
CA ASN A 18 -10.68 -71.70 -3.36
C ASN A 18 -9.96 -70.88 -2.27
N GLN A 19 -9.33 -69.76 -2.63
CA GLN A 19 -8.79 -68.80 -1.65
C GLN A 19 -9.54 -67.47 -1.74
N ASN A 20 -10.08 -67.00 -0.61
CA ASN A 20 -10.73 -65.70 -0.52
C ASN A 20 -9.63 -64.62 -0.42
N THR A 21 -9.35 -63.95 -1.53
CA THR A 21 -8.38 -62.84 -1.58
C THR A 21 -9.14 -61.52 -1.48
N THR A 22 -9.02 -60.84 -0.34
CA THR A 22 -9.55 -59.47 -0.19
C THR A 22 -8.52 -58.48 -0.72
N SER A 23 -8.85 -57.79 -1.80
CA SER A 23 -8.05 -56.68 -2.29
C SER A 23 -8.43 -55.41 -1.53
N PHE A 24 -7.52 -54.88 -0.73
CA PHE A 24 -7.63 -53.53 -0.18
C PHE A 24 -7.23 -52.55 -1.28
N LYS A 25 -8.21 -52.08 -2.06
CA LYS A 25 -8.01 -50.88 -2.86
C LYS A 25 -8.13 -49.69 -1.91
N GLU A 26 -7.05 -48.94 -1.75
CA GLU A 26 -7.12 -47.58 -1.21
C GLU A 26 -8.03 -46.78 -2.15
N GLU A 27 -9.29 -46.60 -1.76
CA GLU A 27 -10.22 -45.76 -2.49
C GLU A 27 -9.75 -44.32 -2.24
N THR A 28 -8.95 -43.79 -3.18
CA THR A 28 -8.52 -42.41 -3.13
C THR A 28 -9.78 -41.57 -3.08
N ARG A 29 -10.02 -40.95 -1.93
CA ARG A 29 -11.22 -40.15 -1.67
C ARG A 29 -11.09 -38.84 -2.45
N VAL A 30 -11.28 -38.93 -3.76
CA VAL A 30 -11.30 -37.78 -4.65
C VAL A 30 -12.59 -37.02 -4.39
N LEU A 31 -12.44 -35.72 -4.20
CA LEU A 31 -13.55 -34.78 -4.18
C LEU A 31 -14.35 -34.97 -5.48
N GLY A 32 -15.63 -35.32 -5.35
CA GLY A 32 -16.51 -35.50 -6.49
C GLY A 32 -16.67 -34.20 -7.31
N PRO A 33 -17.05 -34.28 -8.59
CA PRO A 33 -17.10 -33.13 -9.50
C PRO A 33 -17.96 -31.98 -8.96
N ILE A 34 -19.05 -32.28 -8.24
CA ILE A 34 -19.90 -31.28 -7.58
C ILE A 34 -19.16 -30.55 -6.46
N SER A 35 -18.43 -31.27 -5.60
CA SER A 35 -17.68 -30.66 -4.50
C SER A 35 -16.55 -29.76 -5.00
N ASN A 36 -15.86 -30.15 -6.09
CA ASN A 36 -14.84 -29.32 -6.71
C ASN A 36 -15.45 -28.03 -7.30
N ALA A 37 -16.60 -28.12 -7.97
CA ALA A 37 -17.30 -26.94 -8.51
C ALA A 37 -17.71 -25.95 -7.40
N ILE A 38 -18.23 -26.45 -6.28
CA ILE A 38 -18.60 -25.60 -5.12
C ILE A 38 -17.35 -24.91 -4.56
N ILE A 39 -16.24 -25.63 -4.40
CA ILE A 39 -14.97 -25.07 -3.92
C ILE A 39 -14.48 -23.95 -4.84
N LEU A 40 -14.56 -24.15 -6.17
CA LEU A 40 -14.17 -23.10 -7.13
C LEU A 40 -15.05 -21.85 -7.04
N ILE A 41 -16.36 -22.02 -6.87
CA ILE A 41 -17.29 -20.90 -6.69
C ILE A 41 -16.97 -20.14 -5.40
N VAL A 42 -16.77 -20.85 -4.29
CA VAL A 42 -16.41 -20.24 -3.01
C VAL A 42 -15.09 -19.48 -3.13
N LEU A 43 -14.09 -20.08 -3.79
CA LEU A 43 -12.78 -19.46 -3.98
C LEU A 43 -12.89 -18.18 -4.83
N ALA A 44 -13.66 -18.21 -5.92
CA ALA A 44 -13.95 -17.03 -6.72
C ALA A 44 -14.66 -15.93 -5.91
N CYS A 45 -15.60 -16.32 -5.04
CA CYS A 45 -16.32 -15.39 -4.18
C CYS A 45 -15.38 -14.74 -3.14
N VAL A 46 -14.51 -15.52 -2.50
CA VAL A 46 -13.50 -15.01 -1.55
C VAL A 46 -12.55 -14.05 -2.24
N LEU A 47 -12.05 -14.37 -3.43
CA LEU A 47 -11.22 -13.45 -4.22
C LEU A 47 -11.97 -12.15 -4.56
N GLY A 48 -13.24 -12.25 -4.93
CA GLY A 48 -14.10 -11.08 -5.17
C GLY A 48 -14.27 -10.19 -3.94
N LEU A 49 -14.48 -10.79 -2.76
CA LEU A 49 -14.60 -10.05 -1.49
C LEU A 49 -13.28 -9.37 -1.08
N ILE A 50 -12.15 -10.03 -1.29
CA ILE A 50 -10.81 -9.45 -1.07
C ILE A 50 -10.58 -8.26 -2.01
N TYR A 51 -10.99 -8.38 -3.28
CA TYR A 51 -10.87 -7.28 -4.23
C TYR A 51 -11.75 -6.10 -3.84
N LEU A 52 -13.01 -6.35 -3.48
CA LEU A 52 -13.94 -5.29 -3.06
C LEU A 52 -13.44 -4.54 -1.82
N THR A 53 -12.92 -5.26 -0.83
CA THR A 53 -12.36 -4.63 0.39
C THR A 53 -11.10 -3.80 0.10
N GLN A 54 -10.25 -4.22 -0.86
CA GLN A 54 -9.14 -3.39 -1.31
C GLN A 54 -9.62 -2.11 -1.98
N VAL A 55 -10.62 -2.19 -2.86
CA VAL A 55 -11.19 -1.02 -3.54
C VAL A 55 -11.82 -0.05 -2.54
N THR A 56 -12.58 -0.52 -1.54
CA THR A 56 -13.19 0.36 -0.53
C THR A 56 -12.13 1.01 0.38
N LYS A 57 -11.13 0.24 0.84
CA LYS A 57 -10.07 0.79 1.70
C LYS A 57 -9.21 1.80 0.95
N THR A 58 -8.76 1.48 -0.27
CA THR A 58 -7.94 2.39 -1.10
C THR A 58 -8.66 3.71 -1.41
N ASN A 59 -9.98 3.69 -1.64
CA ASN A 59 -10.75 4.93 -1.80
C ASN A 59 -10.68 5.80 -0.54
N SER A 60 -10.97 5.25 0.64
CA SER A 60 -10.97 6.03 1.90
C SER A 60 -9.58 6.54 2.30
N TYR A 61 -8.54 5.72 2.15
CA TYR A 61 -7.16 6.12 2.43
C TYR A 61 -6.65 7.13 1.39
N GLY A 62 -7.04 7.00 0.12
CA GLY A 62 -6.69 7.95 -0.93
C GLY A 62 -7.24 9.35 -0.66
N TYR A 63 -8.51 9.47 -0.24
CA TYR A 63 -9.08 10.77 0.12
C TYR A 63 -8.41 11.40 1.34
N LYS A 64 -8.13 10.60 2.38
CA LYS A 64 -7.46 11.09 3.59
C LYS A 64 -6.01 11.50 3.32
N LEU A 65 -5.31 10.75 2.47
CA LEU A 65 -3.94 11.07 2.09
C LEU A 65 -3.91 12.35 1.24
N ASN A 66 -4.79 12.47 0.25
CA ASN A 66 -4.88 13.69 -0.55
C ASN A 66 -5.18 14.91 0.33
N SER A 67 -6.17 14.82 1.23
CA SER A 67 -6.50 15.95 2.11
C SER A 67 -5.37 16.33 3.07
N LEU A 68 -4.60 15.35 3.57
CA LEU A 68 -3.40 15.61 4.37
C LEU A 68 -2.29 16.25 3.54
N THR A 69 -2.07 15.78 2.31
CA THR A 69 -1.07 16.37 1.40
C THR A 69 -1.44 17.80 1.01
N THR A 70 -2.71 18.08 0.74
CA THR A 70 -3.20 19.44 0.47
C THR A 70 -2.95 20.34 1.67
N GLN A 71 -3.33 19.90 2.89
CA GLN A 71 -3.10 20.67 4.11
C GLN A 71 -1.61 20.90 4.38
N ALA A 72 -0.77 19.89 4.17
CA ALA A 72 0.68 20.03 4.32
C ALA A 72 1.25 21.05 3.33
N SER A 73 0.81 21.02 2.07
CA SER A 73 1.22 21.99 1.05
C SER A 73 0.77 23.40 1.41
N GLU A 74 -0.45 23.57 1.90
CA GLU A 74 -0.99 24.86 2.31
C GLU A 74 -0.22 25.42 3.52
N LEU A 75 0.03 24.58 4.52
CA LEU A 75 0.83 24.95 5.69
C LEU A 75 2.27 25.34 5.31
N GLN A 76 2.88 24.61 4.38
CA GLN A 76 4.22 24.96 3.90
C GLN A 76 4.22 26.33 3.21
N GLN A 77 3.24 26.59 2.35
CA GLN A 77 3.12 27.88 1.68
C GLN A 77 2.93 29.03 2.69
N GLN A 78 2.04 28.84 3.68
CA GLN A 78 1.82 29.84 4.73
C GLN A 78 3.08 30.10 5.55
N HIS A 79 3.86 29.05 5.84
CA HIS A 79 5.13 29.18 6.55
C HIS A 79 6.13 30.03 5.74
N ASP A 80 6.29 29.72 4.45
CA ASP A 80 7.21 30.45 3.57
C ASP A 80 6.79 31.93 3.43
N GLU A 81 5.49 32.19 3.32
CA GLU A 81 4.95 33.56 3.30
C GLU A 81 5.22 34.30 4.63
N LEU A 82 5.03 33.63 5.77
CA LEU A 82 5.32 34.19 7.09
C LEU A 82 6.81 34.49 7.26
N GLU A 83 7.68 33.59 6.79
CA GLU A 83 9.13 33.75 6.84
C GLU A 83 9.56 34.99 6.05
N VAL A 84 9.05 35.15 4.82
CA VAL A 84 9.32 36.33 3.99
C VAL A 84 8.78 37.61 4.65
N ALA A 85 7.57 37.58 5.21
CA ALA A 85 6.99 38.72 5.91
C ALA A 85 7.82 39.11 7.14
N SER A 86 8.28 38.12 7.92
CA SER A 86 9.15 38.35 9.08
C SER A 86 10.50 38.96 8.68
N ALA A 87 11.11 38.48 7.60
CA ALA A 87 12.36 39.01 7.08
C ALA A 87 12.20 40.46 6.59
N ARG A 88 11.07 40.78 5.95
CA ARG A 88 10.71 42.15 5.56
C ARG A 88 10.54 43.06 6.77
N LEU A 89 9.84 42.60 7.80
CA LEU A 89 9.67 43.38 9.04
C LEU A 89 11.03 43.63 9.73
N GLN A 90 11.90 42.63 9.79
CA GLN A 90 13.26 42.80 10.34
C GLN A 90 14.11 43.76 9.49
N ALA A 91 14.00 43.71 8.16
CA ALA A 91 14.69 44.64 7.29
C ALA A 91 14.20 46.08 7.49
N LEU A 92 12.87 46.28 7.59
CA LEU A 92 12.28 47.59 7.89
C LEU A 92 12.70 48.12 9.25
N ASP A 93 12.69 47.29 10.29
CA ASP A 93 13.16 47.66 11.63
C ASP A 93 14.65 48.06 11.62
N ARG A 94 15.49 47.30 10.90
CA ARG A 94 16.91 47.64 10.72
C ARG A 94 17.12 48.98 10.02
N VAL A 95 16.34 49.25 8.96
CA VAL A 95 16.41 50.53 8.23
C VAL A 95 15.93 51.67 9.13
N ALA A 96 14.80 51.51 9.83
CA ALA A 96 14.28 52.52 10.75
C ALA A 96 15.27 52.87 11.87
N ASN A 97 16.02 51.87 12.37
CA ASN A 97 17.02 52.05 13.41
C ASN A 97 18.42 52.49 12.90
N SER A 98 18.60 52.62 11.58
CA SER A 98 19.87 53.02 10.97
C SER A 98 20.16 54.52 11.17
N ASP A 99 21.45 54.88 11.25
CA ASP A 99 21.88 56.26 11.46
C ASP A 99 21.35 57.24 10.39
N PRO A 100 21.30 56.91 9.09
CA PRO A 100 20.71 57.80 8.09
C PRO A 100 19.22 58.07 8.32
N ALA A 101 18.45 57.04 8.75
CA ALA A 101 17.02 57.17 8.99
C ALA A 101 16.70 58.02 10.23
N LYS A 102 17.50 57.89 11.28
CA LYS A 102 17.38 58.71 12.50
C LYS A 102 17.66 60.20 12.27
N ASN A 103 18.44 60.50 11.23
CA ASN A 103 18.76 61.87 10.83
C ASN A 103 17.76 62.46 9.80
N LEU A 104 16.70 61.73 9.44
CA LEU A 104 15.64 62.26 8.59
C LEU A 104 14.79 63.27 9.36
N VAL A 105 14.61 64.45 8.78
CA VAL A 105 13.76 65.52 9.33
C VAL A 105 12.37 65.39 8.73
N SER A 106 11.33 65.52 9.55
CA SER A 106 9.94 65.48 9.07
C SER A 106 9.69 66.63 8.09
N VAL A 107 9.45 66.29 6.83
CA VAL A 107 9.05 67.24 5.78
C VAL A 107 7.58 67.03 5.47
N THR A 108 6.78 68.08 5.64
CA THR A 108 5.36 68.06 5.27
C THR A 108 5.28 68.10 3.74
N PRO A 109 4.59 67.16 3.07
CA PRO A 109 4.53 67.14 1.61
C PRO A 109 3.83 68.39 1.07
N SER A 110 4.60 69.24 0.38
CA SER A 110 4.09 70.40 -0.33
C SER A 110 3.44 69.94 -1.63
N SER A 111 2.12 69.74 -1.61
CA SER A 111 1.21 69.43 -2.72
C SER A 111 1.18 67.97 -3.22
N THR A 112 -0.02 67.40 -3.17
CA THR A 112 -0.48 66.27 -3.99
C THR A 112 -0.81 66.79 -5.39
N LEU A 113 -0.11 66.30 -6.41
CA LEU A 113 -0.48 66.54 -7.80
C LEU A 113 -1.77 65.77 -8.12
N THR A 114 -2.87 66.50 -8.25
CA THR A 114 -4.11 66.01 -8.87
C THR A 114 -3.91 65.92 -10.39
N ASN A 115 -4.09 64.73 -10.96
CA ASN A 115 -4.29 64.51 -12.39
C ASN A 115 -5.77 64.17 -12.62
#